data_AF-A0A6N2EAY3-F1
#
_entry.id   AF-A0A6N2EAY3-F1
#
_cell.length_a   1.000
_cell.length_b   1.000
_cell.length_c   1.000
_cell.angle_alpha   90.00
_cell.angle_beta   90.00
_cell.angle_gamma   90.00
#
_symmetry.space_group_name_H-M   'P 1'
#
loop_
_entity.id
_entity.type
_entity.pdbx_description
1 polymer ?
#
loop_
_entity_poly.entity_id
_entity_poly.type
_entity_poly.pdbx_seq_one_letter_code
_entity_poly.pdbx_strand_id
1 'polypeptide(L)' 'MSESSGRTVGVTGATGFVGRYTVRELLGRGHRVRALVRDVEKAGKVLPTENEHLDLVTGDLHDR' A
#
# COMPACT_ATOMS: atom_id res chain seq x y z
N MET A 1 -1.63 -3.36 28.20
CA MET A 1 -2.10 -2.88 26.88
C MET A 1 -0.97 -3.12 25.91
N SER A 2 -1.09 -4.11 25.01
CA SER A 2 -0.01 -4.42 24.06
C SER A 2 0.05 -3.29 23.04
N GLU A 3 1.16 -2.54 23.01
CA GLU A 3 1.54 -1.75 21.83
C GLU A 3 1.61 -2.74 20.66
N SER A 4 0.62 -2.71 19.78
CA SER A 4 0.80 -3.27 18.45
C SER A 4 1.68 -2.26 17.71
N SER A 5 3.01 -2.39 17.85
CA SER A 5 3.95 -1.66 17.01
C SER A 5 3.52 -1.82 15.54
N GLY A 6 3.38 -0.70 14.83
CA GLY A 6 2.97 -0.71 13.43
C GLY A 6 3.86 -1.66 12.64
N ARG A 7 3.26 -2.67 12.00
CA ARG A 7 4.01 -3.64 11.17
C ARG A 7 4.19 -3.10 9.76
N THR A 8 5.22 -3.59 9.08
CA THR A 8 5.37 -3.40 7.63
C THR A 8 4.57 -4.46 6.89
N VAL A 9 3.68 -4.04 5.99
CA VAL A 9 2.79 -4.92 5.23
C VAL A 9 3.00 -4.70 3.73
N GLY A 10 3.30 -5.78 3.00
CA GLY A 10 3.33 -5.77 1.54
C GLY A 10 1.93 -5.96 0.97
N VAL A 11 1.52 -5.12 0.03
CA VAL A 11 0.23 -5.23 -0.65
C VAL A 11 0.45 -5.32 -2.16
N THR A 12 0.09 -6.46 -2.73
CA THR A 12 0.00 -6.65 -4.19
C THR A 12 -1.40 -6.30 -4.68
N GLY A 13 -1.52 -5.86 -5.94
CA GLY A 13 -2.81 -5.39 -6.46
C GLY A 13 -3.33 -4.14 -5.72
N ALA A 14 -2.43 -3.34 -5.15
CA ALA A 14 -2.76 -2.20 -4.29
C ALA A 14 -3.68 -1.17 -4.95
N THR A 15 -3.57 -0.97 -6.26
CA THR A 15 -4.44 -0.05 -7.04
C THR A 15 -5.77 -0.67 -7.48
N GLY A 16 -6.05 -1.93 -7.09
CA GLY A 16 -7.23 -2.69 -7.47
C GLY A 16 -8.49 -2.32 -6.68
N PHE A 17 -9.59 -3.02 -6.94
CA PHE A 17 -10.89 -2.77 -6.29
C PHE A 17 -10.80 -2.92 -4.77
N VAL A 18 -10.31 -4.07 -4.29
CA VAL A 18 -10.15 -4.34 -2.84
C VAL A 18 -8.87 -3.69 -2.30
N GLY A 19 -7.76 -3.82 -3.04
CA GLY A 19 -6.43 -3.40 -2.59
C GLY A 19 -6.38 -1.95 -2.10
N ARG A 20 -7.05 -1.00 -2.78
CA ARG A 20 -7.01 0.40 -2.39
C ARG A 20 -7.68 0.67 -1.04
N TYR A 21 -8.74 -0.07 -0.70
CA TYR A 21 -9.38 0.04 0.61
C TYR A 21 -8.56 -0.67 1.68
N THR A 22 -7.96 -1.81 1.35
CA THR A 22 -7.02 -2.51 2.24
C THR A 22 -5.83 -1.63 2.61
N VAL A 23 -5.22 -0.93 1.65
CA VAL A 23 -4.12 0.02 1.91
C VAL A 23 -4.57 1.11 2.88
N ARG A 24 -5.72 1.75 2.62
CA ARG A 24 -6.26 2.82 3.49
C ARG A 24 -6.52 2.33 4.91
N GLU A 25 -7.10 1.15 5.06
CA GLU A 25 -7.40 0.56 6.36
C GLU A 25 -6.10 0.22 7.13
N LEU A 26 -5.10 -0.36 6.46
CA LEU A 26 -3.81 -0.68 7.08
C LEU A 26 -3.09 0.58 7.54
N LEU A 27 -3.08 1.64 6.72
CA LEU A 27 -2.51 2.94 7.09
C LEU A 27 -3.29 3.57 8.26
N GLY A 28 -4.62 3.49 8.25
CA GLY A 28 -5.48 3.98 9.35
C GLY A 28 -5.25 3.24 10.68
N ARG A 29 -4.77 2.01 10.64
CA ARG A 29 -4.33 1.21 11.81
C ARG A 29 -2.89 1.49 12.24
N GLY A 30 -2.19 2.42 11.59
CA GLY A 30 -0.81 2.79 11.91
C GLY A 30 0.22 1.79 11.37
N HIS A 31 -0.11 0.99 10.36
CA HIS A 31 0.86 0.12 9.68
C HIS A 31 1.60 0.87 8.57
N ARG A 32 2.86 0.48 8.33
CA ARG A 32 3.60 0.90 7.13
C ARG A 32 3.23 -0.02 5.98
N VAL A 33 2.82 0.53 4.85
CA VAL A 33 2.39 -0.25 3.68
C VAL A 33 3.38 -0.08 2.54
N ARG A 34 3.87 -1.20 2.00
CA ARG A 34 4.61 -1.24 0.73
C ARG A 34 3.69 -1.75 -0.36
N ALA A 35 3.23 -0.84 -1.21
CA ALA A 35 2.27 -1.12 -2.27
C ALA A 35 3.02 -1.45 -3.57
N LEU A 36 2.92 -2.69 -4.04
CA LEU A 36 3.42 -3.07 -5.36
C LEU A 36 2.46 -2.55 -6.44
N VAL A 37 2.97 -1.71 -7.33
CA VAL A 37 2.19 -1.05 -8.38
C VAL A 37 2.89 -1.19 -9.73
N ARG A 38 2.10 -1.37 -10.79
CA ARG A 38 2.60 -1.39 -12.18
C ARG A 38 2.61 0.00 -12.82
N ASP A 39 1.65 0.83 -12.43
CA ASP A 39 1.41 2.16 -12.97
C ASP A 39 1.34 3.16 -11.80
N VAL A 40 2.35 4.04 -11.74
CA VAL A 40 2.50 5.04 -10.68
C VAL A 40 1.46 6.16 -10.82
N GLU A 41 1.08 6.54 -12.04
CA GLU A 41 0.05 7.56 -12.25
C GLU A 41 -1.31 7.08 -11.76
N LYS A 42 -1.65 5.82 -12.07
CA LYS A 42 -2.87 5.20 -11.53
C LYS A 42 -2.81 5.11 -10.02
N ALA A 43 -1.66 4.77 -9.44
CA ALA A 43 -1.49 4.72 -8.00
C ALA A 43 -1.76 6.08 -7.35
N GLY A 44 -1.23 7.17 -7.91
CA GLY A 44 -1.46 8.54 -7.43
C GLY A 44 -2.93 8.99 -7.47
N LYS A 45 -3.76 8.40 -8.33
CA LYS A 45 -5.20 8.71 -8.40
C LYS A 45 -6.04 7.99 -7.36
N VAL A 46 -5.57 6.86 -6.80
CA VAL A 46 -6.41 5.96 -5.98
C VAL A 46 -5.86 5.69 -4.58
N LEU A 47 -4.56 5.87 -4.36
CA LEU A 47 -3.89 5.69 -3.07
C LEU A 47 -3.57 7.06 -2.42
N PRO A 48 -3.52 7.14 -1.09
CA PRO A 48 -3.13 8.36 -0.37
C PRO A 48 -1.60 8.52 -0.39
N THR A 49 -1.04 8.90 -1.55
CA THR A 49 0.42 8.98 -1.77
C THR A 49 1.13 10.04 -0.94
N GLU A 50 0.39 10.96 -0.33
CA GLU A 50 0.85 11.93 0.64
C GLU A 50 1.13 11.33 2.03
N ASN A 51 0.70 10.09 2.29
CA ASN A 51 0.90 9.42 3.57
C ASN A 51 2.35 8.91 3.71
N GLU A 52 3.07 9.36 4.74
CA GLU A 52 4.48 8.99 5.01
C GLU A 52 4.72 7.50 5.31
N HIS A 53 3.66 6.77 5.64
CA HIS A 53 3.69 5.34 5.90
C HIS A 53 3.37 4.50 4.65
N LEU A 54 3.18 5.12 3.49
CA LEU A 54 2.98 4.45 2.22
C LEU A 54 4.23 4.55 1.33
N ASP A 55 4.82 3.39 1.01
CA ASP A 55 5.85 3.26 -0.01
C ASP A 55 5.22 2.69 -1.30
N LEU A 56 5.38 3.38 -2.42
CA LEU A 56 5.09 2.79 -3.73
C LEU A 56 6.32 2.02 -4.22
N VAL A 57 6.13 0.74 -4.52
CA VAL A 57 7.15 -0.12 -5.11
C VAL A 57 6.71 -0.44 -6.53
N THR A 58 7.46 0.03 -7.52
CA THR A 58 7.15 -0.27 -8.92
C THR A 58 7.59 -1.70 -9.26
N GLY A 59 6.71 -2.48 -9.88
CA GLY A 59 7.02 -3.82 -10.40
C GLY A 59 5.80 -4.58 -10.90
N ASP A 60 6.00 -5.59 -11.73
CA ASP A 60 4.97 -6.54 -12.15
C ASP A 60 5.19 -7.90 -11.48
N LEU A 61 4.12 -8.55 -11.03
CA LEU A 61 4.18 -9.89 -10.44
C LEU A 61 4.51 -10.98 -11.47
N HIS A 62 4.38 -10.66 -12.76
CA HIS A 62 4.68 -11.59 -13.85
C HIS A 62 6.13 -11.53 -14.33
N ASP A 63 6.95 -10.63 -13.77
CA ASP A 63 8.38 -10.56 -14.08
C ASP A 63 9.10 -11.82 -13.57
N ARG A 64 10.01 -12.40 -14.38
CA ARG A 64 10.75 -13.65 -14.08
C ARG A 64 12.22 -13.42 -13.79
#